data_AF-A0A0L8K2U6-F1
#
_entry.id   AF-A0A0L8K2U6-F1
#
_cell.length_a   1.000
_cell.length_b   1.000
_cell.length_c   1.000
_cell.angle_alpha   90.00
_cell.angle_beta   90.00
_cell.angle_gamma   90.00
#
_symmetry.space_group_name_H-M   'P 1'
#
loop_
_entity.id
_entity.type
_entity.pdbx_description
1 polymer ?
#
loop_
_entity_poly.entity_id
_entity_poly.type
_entity_poly.pdbx_seq_one_letter_code
_entity_poly.pdbx_strand_id
1 'polypeptide(L)'
;GQQTDGTNVTALWTLTSTGTDFTNPSKKWDNVSTSFGSWNWDRSKVTTGDFNGDGKADVGILYDNGQTEDSRNVSALWTLTSTGTDFTNP
;
A
#
# COMPACT_ATOMS: atom_id res chain seq x y z
N GLY A 1 -3.87 -11.08 3.55
CA GLY A 1 -4.68 -12.33 3.69
C GLY A 1 -5.27 -12.70 2.35
N GLN A 2 -5.94 -13.83 2.20
CA GLN A 2 -6.59 -14.22 0.94
C GLN A 2 -8.08 -14.52 1.18
N GLN A 3 -8.93 -14.02 0.29
CA GLN A 3 -10.36 -14.33 0.27
C GLN A 3 -10.61 -15.73 -0.29
N THR A 4 -11.83 -16.25 -0.08
CA THR A 4 -12.25 -17.58 -0.53
C THR A 4 -12.18 -17.76 -2.05
N ASP A 5 -12.32 -16.66 -2.81
CA ASP A 5 -12.21 -16.65 -4.27
C ASP A 5 -10.75 -16.65 -4.78
N GLY A 6 -9.77 -16.67 -3.88
CA GLY A 6 -8.35 -16.60 -4.20
C GLY A 6 -7.80 -15.17 -4.31
N THR A 7 -8.62 -14.13 -4.10
CA THR A 7 -8.16 -12.74 -4.14
C THR A 7 -7.29 -12.44 -2.91
N ASN A 8 -6.04 -12.02 -3.13
CA ASN A 8 -5.19 -11.50 -2.06
C ASN A 8 -5.66 -10.11 -1.64
N VAL A 9 -5.66 -9.89 -0.34
CA VAL A 9 -6.07 -8.64 0.30
C VAL A 9 -4.91 -8.10 1.12
N THR A 10 -4.50 -6.89 0.78
CA THR A 10 -3.51 -6.08 1.48
C THR A 10 -4.15 -4.73 1.80
N ALA A 11 -3.86 -4.20 2.98
CA ALA A 11 -4.47 -2.97 3.46
C ALA A 11 -3.43 -2.11 4.20
N LEU A 12 -3.57 -0.79 4.07
CA LEU A 12 -2.85 0.19 4.87
C LEU A 12 -3.70 0.56 6.09
N TRP A 13 -3.13 0.40 7.27
CA TRP A 13 -3.73 0.79 8.53
C TRP A 13 -2.84 1.80 9.24
N THR A 14 -3.46 2.82 9.82
CA THR A 14 -2.77 3.78 10.69
C THR A 14 -3.20 3.60 12.13
N LEU A 15 -2.24 3.65 13.03
CA LEU A 15 -2.43 3.69 14.47
C LEU A 15 -1.71 4.94 14.98
N THR A 16 -2.46 5.97 15.36
CA THR A 16 -1.87 7.25 15.75
C THR A 16 -1.44 7.17 17.20
N SER A 17 -0.17 7.47 17.50
CA SER A 17 0.30 7.52 18.88
C SER A 17 -0.39 8.64 19.67
N THR A 18 -0.77 8.33 20.90
CA THR A 18 -1.26 9.31 21.88
C THR A 18 -0.16 9.74 22.86
N GLY A 19 1.07 9.26 22.67
CA GLY A 19 2.20 9.42 23.58
C GLY A 19 2.32 8.32 24.64
N THR A 20 1.21 7.71 25.06
CA THR A 20 1.20 6.57 26.01
C THR A 20 0.54 5.32 25.46
N ASP A 21 -0.17 5.43 24.34
CA ASP A 21 -0.84 4.33 23.65
C ASP A 21 -0.97 4.68 22.15
N PHE A 22 -1.82 3.94 21.43
CA PHE A 22 -2.26 4.23 20.08
C PHE A 22 -3.79 4.34 20.01
N THR A 23 -4.27 5.17 19.10
CA THR A 23 -5.68 5.17 18.73
C THR A 23 -6.09 3.83 18.12
N ASN A 24 -7.38 3.54 18.11
CA ASN A 24 -7.92 2.39 17.39
C ASN A 24 -7.41 2.36 15.93
N PRO A 25 -7.12 1.17 15.38
CA PRO A 25 -6.69 1.04 14.00
C PRO A 25 -7.69 1.69 13.03
N SER A 26 -7.18 2.55 12.16
CA SER A 26 -7.96 3.17 11.08
C SER A 26 -7.46 2.62 9.74
N LYS A 27 -8.33 1.92 9.01
CA LYS A 27 -8.03 1.45 7.65
C LYS A 27 -8.06 2.64 6.71
N LYS A 28 -6.94 2.94 6.07
CA LYS A 28 -6.81 4.04 5.11
C LYS A 28 -7.00 3.59 3.67
N TRP A 29 -6.58 2.37 3.39
CA TRP A 29 -6.67 1.82 2.04
C TRP A 29 -6.73 0.30 2.08
N ASP A 30 -7.39 -0.31 1.10
CA ASP A 30 -7.20 -1.72 0.75
C ASP A 30 -7.46 -1.95 -0.74
N ASN A 31 -6.74 -2.90 -1.33
CA ASN A 31 -6.79 -3.16 -2.76
C ASN A 31 -8.16 -3.60 -3.27
N VAL A 32 -9.00 -4.21 -2.42
CA VAL A 32 -10.30 -4.72 -2.85
C VAL A 32 -11.33 -3.59 -2.95
N SER A 33 -11.45 -2.77 -1.89
CA SER A 33 -12.41 -1.66 -1.86
C SER A 33 -12.09 -0.58 -2.90
N THR A 34 -10.82 -0.42 -3.26
CA THR A 34 -10.39 0.55 -4.27
C THR A 34 -10.23 -0.06 -5.66
N SER A 35 -10.69 -1.30 -5.88
CA SER A 35 -10.60 -2.03 -7.16
C SER A 35 -9.18 -2.09 -7.74
N PHE A 36 -8.17 -2.18 -6.88
CA PHE A 36 -6.76 -2.15 -7.23
C PHE A 36 -6.14 -3.55 -7.25
N GLY A 37 -6.77 -4.48 -7.97
CA GLY A 37 -6.25 -5.83 -8.20
C GLY A 37 -6.16 -6.72 -6.95
N SER A 38 -5.33 -7.76 -7.02
CA SER A 38 -5.15 -8.80 -5.99
C SER A 38 -3.73 -8.71 -5.42
N TRP A 39 -3.54 -7.89 -4.39
CA TRP A 39 -2.22 -7.56 -3.86
C TRP A 39 -1.74 -8.57 -2.83
N ASN A 40 -0.65 -9.27 -3.13
CA ASN A 40 0.04 -10.15 -2.21
C ASN A 40 1.13 -9.38 -1.44
N TRP A 41 0.99 -9.32 -0.11
CA TRP A 41 1.95 -8.66 0.77
C TRP A 41 3.37 -9.21 0.65
N ASP A 42 3.54 -10.52 0.39
CA ASP A 42 4.86 -11.15 0.27
C ASP A 42 5.66 -10.64 -0.93
N ARG A 43 4.98 -9.97 -1.88
CA ARG A 43 5.58 -9.37 -3.08
C ARG A 43 5.86 -7.87 -2.90
N SER A 44 5.58 -7.34 -1.71
CA SER A 44 5.65 -5.92 -1.40
C SER A 44 6.89 -5.59 -0.59
N LYS A 45 7.54 -4.47 -0.91
CA LYS A 45 8.51 -3.80 -0.05
C LYS A 45 8.05 -2.37 0.17
N VAL A 46 7.93 -1.97 1.44
CA VAL A 46 7.45 -0.63 1.81
C VAL A 46 8.61 0.33 1.98
N THR A 47 8.41 1.56 1.51
CA THR A 47 9.28 2.71 1.72
C THR A 47 8.43 3.94 2.02
N THR A 48 9.07 5.02 2.45
CA THR A 48 8.43 6.32 2.70
C THR A 48 9.25 7.43 2.10
N GLY A 49 8.59 8.47 1.62
CA GLY A 49 9.22 9.66 1.04
C GLY A 49 8.16 10.67 0.64
N ASP A 50 8.57 11.89 0.34
CA ASP A 50 7.68 12.87 -0.32
C ASP A 50 7.79 12.63 -1.83
N PHE A 51 6.89 11.82 -2.40
CA PHE A 51 6.96 11.40 -3.79
C PHE A 51 6.22 12.36 -4.73
N ASN A 52 5.28 13.17 -4.20
CA ASN A 52 4.53 14.15 -4.98
C ASN A 52 5.05 15.60 -4.81
N GLY A 53 5.96 15.86 -3.88
CA GLY A 53 6.59 17.16 -3.65
C GLY A 53 5.74 18.14 -2.83
N ASP A 54 4.76 17.67 -2.06
CA ASP A 54 3.85 18.51 -1.29
C ASP A 54 4.29 18.77 0.16
N GLY A 55 5.47 18.26 0.54
CA GLY A 55 6.06 18.40 1.85
C GLY A 55 5.51 17.41 2.89
N LYS A 56 4.71 16.41 2.49
CA LYS A 56 4.22 15.35 3.37
C LYS A 56 4.93 14.04 3.06
N ALA A 57 5.03 13.18 4.07
CA ALA A 57 5.54 11.83 3.87
C ALA A 57 4.43 10.94 3.29
N ASP A 58 4.69 10.38 2.12
CA ASP A 58 3.89 9.38 1.42
C ASP A 58 4.34 7.96 1.75
N VAL A 59 3.51 6.99 1.38
CA VAL A 59 3.86 5.56 1.43
C VAL A 59 4.12 5.06 0.02
N GLY A 60 5.32 4.52 -0.20
CA GLY A 60 5.69 3.84 -1.44
C GLY A 60 5.68 2.33 -1.25
N ILE A 61 5.16 1.60 -2.23
CA ILE A 61 5.21 0.14 -2.28
C ILE A 61 5.91 -0.30 -3.56
N LEU A 62 7.15 -0.78 -3.42
CA LEU A 62 7.82 -1.48 -4.49
C LEU A 62 7.22 -2.88 -4.57
N TYR A 63 6.52 -3.16 -5.67
CA TYR A 63 5.79 -4.39 -5.89
C TYR A 63 6.48 -5.21 -6.98
N ASP A 64 6.77 -6.47 -6.67
CA ASP A 64 7.15 -7.46 -7.67
C ASP A 64 5.89 -7.85 -8.47
N ASN A 65 5.83 -7.50 -9.76
CA ASN A 65 4.75 -7.90 -10.66
C ASN A 65 5.02 -9.25 -11.33
N GLY A 66 6.22 -9.79 -11.17
CA GLY A 66 6.59 -11.13 -11.61
C GLY A 66 7.27 -11.08 -12.95
N GLN A 67 7.08 -12.13 -13.76
CA GLN A 67 7.72 -12.23 -15.06
C GLN A 67 6.69 -12.09 -16.18
N THR A 68 7.07 -11.37 -17.24
CA THR A 68 6.36 -11.44 -18.53
C THR A 68 6.60 -12.80 -19.19
N GLU A 69 5.82 -13.10 -20.23
CA GLU A 69 5.93 -14.37 -20.98
C GLU A 69 7.35 -14.62 -21.54
N ASP A 70 8.08 -13.55 -21.88
CA ASP A 70 9.47 -13.60 -22.32
C ASP A 70 10.50 -13.57 -21.16
N SER A 71 10.06 -13.93 -19.95
CA SER A 71 10.90 -14.13 -18.75
C SER A 71 11.59 -12.87 -18.20
N ARG A 72 11.11 -11.67 -18.52
CA ARG A 72 11.62 -10.43 -17.91
C ARG A 72 10.91 -10.15 -16.58
N ASN A 73 11.69 -9.88 -15.54
CA ASN A 73 11.16 -9.42 -14.26
C ASN A 73 10.56 -8.01 -14.40
N VAL A 74 9.38 -7.81 -13.83
CA VAL A 74 8.67 -6.54 -13.79
C VAL A 74 8.46 -6.14 -12.34
N SER A 75 8.94 -4.96 -11.99
CA SER A 75 8.67 -4.32 -10.71
C SER A 75 8.10 -2.93 -10.93
N ALA A 76 7.19 -2.49 -10.07
CA ALA A 76 6.66 -1.13 -10.10
C ALA A 76 6.71 -0.51 -8.71
N LEU A 77 6.94 0.79 -8.64
CA LEU A 77 6.70 1.57 -7.43
C LEU A 77 5.32 2.19 -7.51
N TRP A 78 4.47 1.86 -6.55
CA TRP A 78 3.15 2.45 -6.37
C TRP A 78 3.18 3.37 -5.17
N THR A 79 2.46 4.50 -5.24
CA THR A 79 2.52 5.52 -4.18
C THR A 79 1.13 5.84 -3.68
N LEU A 80 0.93 5.71 -2.38
CA LEU A 80 -0.24 6.26 -1.70
C LEU A 80 0.16 7.65 -1.19
N THR A 81 -0.32 8.72 -1.83
CA THR A 81 0.09 10.08 -1.46
C THR A 81 -0.70 10.57 -0.26
N SER A 82 0.00 11.11 0.73
CA SER A 82 -0.59 11.60 1.97
C SER A 82 -1.31 12.93 1.74
N THR A 83 -2.48 13.09 2.32
CA THR A 83 -3.16 14.40 2.45
C THR A 83 -2.92 15.03 3.82
N GLY A 84 -2.17 14.34 4.70
CA GLY A 84 -1.95 14.69 6.10
C GLY A 84 -2.93 14.05 7.08
N THR A 85 -4.12 13.65 6.61
CA THR A 85 -5.12 12.92 7.41
C THR A 85 -5.59 11.62 6.76
N ASP A 86 -5.36 11.48 5.46
CA ASP A 86 -5.68 10.29 4.68
C ASP A 86 -4.64 10.04 3.57
N PHE A 87 -4.86 9.01 2.77
CA PHE A 87 -4.04 8.67 1.62
C PHE A 87 -4.87 8.57 0.34
N THR A 88 -4.29 8.98 -0.78
CA THR A 88 -4.85 8.73 -2.11
C THR A 88 -4.52 7.29 -2.55
N ASN A 89 -5.35 6.76 -3.45
CA ASN A 89 -5.12 5.45 -4.04
C ASN A 89 -3.89 5.48 -4.95
N PRO A 90 -3.13 4.37 -5.02
CA PRO A 90 -1.98 4.27 -5.92
C PRO A 90 -2.34 4.30 -7.42
#